data_AF-A0A260A832-F1
#
_entry.id   AF-A0A260A832-F1
#
_cell.length_a   1.000
_cell.length_b   1.000
_cell.length_c   1.000
_cell.angle_alpha   90.00
_cell.angle_beta   90.00
_cell.angle_gamma   90.00
#
_symmetry.space_group_name_H-M   'P 1'
#
loop_
_entity.id
_entity.type
_entity.pdbx_description
1 polymer ?
#
loop_
_entity_poly.entity_id
_entity_poly.type
_entity_poly.pdbx_seq_one_letter_code
_entity_poly.pdbx_strand_id
1 'polypeptide(L)'
;MSAQPVQRYVSAPTSTVSRVSESDDMGVTPVPDRVLDELADVLVDRVDQLLDRLTDRAMSAPVAGSRMWESTWKQRDTAVGRARDQERSRVRIELTHLAVAKLSPKHAAALHVPARQRQVVRPRAANTGRNRVDDAQLAFF
;
A
#
# COMPACT_ATOMS: atom_id res chain seq x y z
N MET A 1 -8.64 -81.96 -20.06
CA MET A 1 -7.30 -82.31 -19.55
C MET A 1 -6.72 -81.00 -19.00
N SER A 2 -6.92 -80.63 -17.73
CA SER A 2 -6.04 -80.92 -16.56
C SER A 2 -4.54 -80.75 -16.90
N ALA A 3 -3.71 -79.96 -16.22
CA ALA A 3 -3.78 -79.34 -14.89
C ALA A 3 -2.79 -78.14 -14.78
N GLN A 4 -3.09 -77.19 -13.88
CA GLN A 4 -2.12 -76.30 -13.19
C GLN A 4 -1.52 -77.09 -11.99
N PRO A 5 -0.41 -76.72 -11.27
CA PRO A 5 -0.23 -75.35 -10.71
C PRO A 5 1.17 -74.86 -10.23
N VAL A 6 1.14 -73.61 -9.72
CA VAL A 6 2.00 -72.90 -8.73
C VAL A 6 3.53 -72.85 -8.85
N GLN A 7 4.04 -71.62 -8.94
CA GLN A 7 4.91 -71.12 -7.88
C GLN A 7 4.49 -69.71 -7.45
N ARG A 8 4.14 -69.59 -6.17
CA ARG A 8 3.93 -68.35 -5.44
C ARG A 8 5.29 -67.69 -5.23
N TYR A 9 5.39 -66.39 -5.50
CA TYR A 9 6.23 -65.51 -4.69
C TYR A 9 5.32 -64.52 -3.96
N VAL A 10 5.46 -64.56 -2.64
CA VAL A 10 4.76 -63.80 -1.62
C VAL A 10 5.66 -62.65 -1.18
N SER A 11 5.03 -61.54 -0.79
CA SER A 11 5.58 -60.37 -0.07
C SER A 11 6.39 -59.37 -0.90
N ALA A 12 6.20 -58.06 -0.79
CA ALA A 12 5.24 -57.21 -0.06
C ALA A 12 5.40 -55.79 -0.64
N PRO A 13 4.41 -54.90 -0.49
CA PRO A 13 4.40 -53.59 -1.11
C PRO A 13 5.38 -52.63 -0.41
N THR A 14 6.44 -52.20 -1.09
CA THR A 14 7.23 -51.06 -0.64
C THR A 14 6.47 -49.77 -0.93
N SER A 15 5.54 -49.51 -0.01
CA SER A 15 5.16 -48.21 0.53
C SER A 15 5.48 -47.02 -0.38
N THR A 16 4.45 -46.61 -1.11
CA THR A 16 4.26 -45.26 -1.63
C THR A 16 4.42 -44.26 -0.48
N VAL A 17 5.65 -43.83 -0.21
CA VAL A 17 5.87 -42.57 0.49
C VAL A 17 5.86 -41.50 -0.60
N SER A 18 4.64 -41.21 -1.08
CA SER A 18 4.33 -39.92 -1.65
C SER A 18 4.68 -38.93 -0.54
N ARG A 19 5.88 -38.34 -0.61
CA ARG A 19 6.27 -37.27 0.30
C ARG A 19 5.35 -36.13 -0.06
N VAL A 20 4.22 -36.07 0.66
CA VAL A 20 3.32 -34.92 0.72
C VAL A 20 4.24 -33.72 0.87
N SER A 21 4.23 -32.86 -0.13
CA SER A 21 4.89 -31.57 -0.08
C SER A 21 4.06 -30.69 0.86
N GLU A 22 4.06 -31.04 2.15
CA GLU A 22 3.41 -30.31 3.24
C GLU A 22 4.47 -29.42 3.91
N SER A 23 4.71 -28.26 3.30
CA SER A 23 5.33 -27.08 3.93
C SER A 23 5.50 -26.03 2.83
N ASP A 24 4.85 -24.89 2.76
CA ASP A 24 3.92 -24.20 3.64
C ASP A 24 2.87 -23.61 2.70
N ASP A 25 1.69 -24.22 2.57
CA ASP A 25 0.51 -23.41 2.27
C ASP A 25 0.15 -22.76 3.59
N MET A 26 0.88 -21.70 3.96
CA MET A 26 0.51 -20.86 5.09
C MET A 26 -0.93 -20.46 4.80
N GLY A 27 -1.89 -20.95 5.60
CA GLY A 27 -3.33 -20.89 5.38
C GLY A 27 -3.91 -19.48 5.25
N VAL A 28 -3.46 -18.74 4.25
CA VAL A 28 -3.96 -17.45 3.82
C VAL A 28 -5.19 -17.80 3.02
N THR A 29 -6.35 -17.64 3.65
CA THR A 29 -7.61 -17.69 2.93
C THR A 29 -7.53 -16.68 1.79
N PRO A 30 -7.70 -17.09 0.52
CA PRO A 30 -7.65 -16.15 -0.60
C PRO A 30 -8.71 -15.08 -0.40
N VAL A 31 -8.30 -13.82 -0.55
CA VAL A 31 -9.23 -12.67 -0.49
C VAL A 31 -10.16 -12.79 -1.71
N PRO A 32 -11.49 -12.76 -1.53
CA PRO A 32 -12.41 -12.83 -2.64
C PRO A 32 -12.20 -11.66 -3.61
N ASP A 33 -12.23 -11.91 -4.92
CA ASP A 33 -11.99 -10.88 -5.95
C ASP A 33 -12.89 -9.65 -5.78
N ARG A 34 -14.17 -9.86 -5.45
CA ARG A 34 -15.10 -8.76 -5.15
C ARG A 34 -14.59 -7.78 -4.08
N VAL A 35 -13.89 -8.28 -3.07
CA VAL A 35 -13.33 -7.45 -1.98
C VAL A 35 -12.13 -6.68 -2.50
N LEU A 36 -11.32 -7.28 -3.38
CA LEU A 36 -10.21 -6.59 -4.02
C LEU A 36 -10.70 -5.47 -4.94
N ASP A 37 -11.77 -5.71 -5.70
CA ASP A 37 -12.39 -4.71 -6.57
C ASP A 37 -12.94 -3.53 -5.75
N GLU A 38 -13.70 -3.80 -4.68
CA GLU A 38 -14.19 -2.76 -3.78
C GLU A 38 -13.04 -1.94 -3.16
N LEU A 39 -11.96 -2.60 -2.75
CA LEU A 39 -10.79 -1.92 -2.20
C LEU A 39 -10.03 -1.12 -3.26
N ALA A 40 -10.00 -1.59 -4.51
CA ALA A 40 -9.41 -0.86 -5.63
C ALA A 40 -10.19 0.43 -5.91
N ASP A 41 -11.52 0.38 -5.91
CA ASP A 41 -12.38 1.55 -6.07
C ASP A 41 -12.14 2.57 -4.94
N VAL A 42 -12.07 2.10 -3.69
CA VAL A 42 -11.73 2.97 -2.55
C VAL A 42 -10.34 3.58 -2.73
N LEU A 43 -9.37 2.83 -3.22
CA LEU A 43 -8.02 3.35 -3.47
C LEU A 43 -8.04 4.45 -4.54
N VAL A 44 -8.78 4.27 -5.63
CA VAL A 44 -8.95 5.28 -6.68
C VAL A 44 -9.54 6.56 -6.09
N ASP A 45 -10.62 6.45 -5.30
CA ASP A 45 -11.22 7.60 -4.62
C ASP A 45 -10.24 8.34 -3.71
N ARG A 46 -9.37 7.61 -3.00
CA ARG A 46 -8.34 8.22 -2.15
C ARG A 46 -7.26 8.92 -2.95
N VAL A 47 -6.84 8.34 -4.07
CA VAL A 47 -5.89 8.99 -4.98
C VAL A 47 -6.50 10.28 -5.52
N ASP A 48 -7.76 10.26 -5.95
CA ASP A 48 -8.45 11.47 -6.42
C ASP A 48 -8.53 12.56 -5.36
N GLN A 49 -8.89 12.21 -4.13
CA GLN A 49 -8.90 13.15 -3.00
C GLN A 49 -7.52 13.74 -2.72
N LEU A 50 -6.45 12.94 -2.83
CA LEU A 50 -5.09 13.42 -2.64
C LEU A 50 -4.67 14.36 -3.77
N LEU A 51 -5.01 14.03 -5.02
CA LEU A 51 -4.76 14.90 -6.17
C LEU A 51 -5.47 16.23 -6.02
N ASP A 52 -6.74 16.25 -5.60
CA ASP A 52 -7.48 17.48 -5.34
C ASP A 52 -6.79 18.36 -4.28
N ARG A 53 -6.36 17.76 -3.16
CA ARG A 53 -5.64 18.49 -2.11
C ARG A 53 -4.30 19.05 -2.58
N LEU A 54 -3.57 18.29 -3.40
CA LEU A 54 -2.28 18.74 -3.95
C LEU A 54 -2.47 19.88 -4.95
N THR A 55 -3.47 19.79 -5.81
CA THR A 55 -3.85 20.86 -6.74
C THR A 55 -4.25 22.11 -5.97
N ASP A 56 -5.09 21.98 -4.95
CA ASP A 56 -5.52 23.12 -4.12
C ASP A 56 -4.33 23.78 -3.40
N ARG A 57 -3.38 22.99 -2.89
CA ARG A 57 -2.12 23.51 -2.32
C ARG A 57 -1.27 24.24 -3.37
N ALA A 58 -1.10 23.67 -4.57
CA ALA A 58 -0.33 24.29 -5.64
C ALA A 58 -0.93 25.64 -6.07
N MET A 59 -2.26 25.73 -6.10
CA MET A 59 -2.99 26.94 -6.45
C MET A 59 -3.16 27.93 -5.30
N SER A 60 -2.62 27.64 -4.11
CA SER A 60 -2.89 28.40 -2.88
C SER A 60 -4.39 28.67 -2.70
N ALA A 61 -5.20 27.62 -2.89
CA ALA A 61 -6.64 27.71 -2.79
C ALA A 61 -7.04 28.19 -1.39
N PRO A 62 -8.00 29.12 -1.29
CA PRO A 62 -8.43 29.63 0.00
C PRO A 62 -9.12 28.53 0.80
N VAL A 63 -8.87 28.52 2.12
CA VAL A 63 -9.48 27.56 3.04
C VAL A 63 -10.99 27.72 3.02
N ALA A 64 -11.72 26.60 2.87
CA ALA A 64 -13.17 26.59 2.88
C ALA A 64 -13.74 27.28 4.12
N GLY A 65 -14.79 28.09 3.94
CA GLY A 65 -15.38 28.90 5.01
C GLY A 65 -14.60 30.16 5.39
N SER A 66 -13.44 30.44 4.78
CA SER A 66 -12.79 31.75 4.93
C SER A 66 -13.47 32.83 4.08
N ARG A 67 -13.31 34.11 4.46
CA ARG A 67 -13.82 35.25 3.65
C ARG A 67 -13.26 35.27 2.23
N MET A 68 -12.00 34.85 2.06
CA MET A 68 -11.36 34.74 0.75
C MET A 68 -12.01 33.64 -0.09
N TRP A 69 -12.35 32.51 0.54
CA TRP A 69 -13.09 31.43 -0.10
C TRP A 69 -14.50 31.87 -0.51
N GLU A 70 -15.25 32.57 0.35
CA GLU A 70 -16.57 33.07 0.00
C GLU A 70 -16.54 34.05 -1.18
N SER A 71 -15.53 34.93 -1.21
CA SER A 71 -15.36 35.91 -2.28
C SER A 71 -15.02 35.24 -3.61
N THR A 72 -14.12 34.25 -3.60
CA THR A 72 -13.79 33.48 -4.80
C THR A 72 -14.95 32.59 -5.25
N TRP A 73 -15.70 32.01 -4.31
CA TRP A 73 -16.89 31.21 -4.60
C TRP A 73 -17.97 32.04 -5.31
N LYS A 74 -18.25 33.26 -4.82
CA LYS A 74 -19.18 34.19 -5.49
C LYS A 74 -18.76 34.55 -6.91
N GLN A 75 -17.47 34.54 -7.19
CA GLN A 75 -16.91 34.85 -8.51
C GLN A 75 -16.81 33.63 -9.44
N ARG A 76 -17.15 32.42 -8.98
CA ARG A 76 -16.96 31.17 -9.73
C ARG A 76 -17.55 31.20 -11.14
N ASP A 77 -18.75 31.78 -11.29
CA ASP A 77 -19.48 31.79 -12.55
C ASP A 77 -19.12 33.00 -13.45
N THR A 78 -18.13 33.81 -13.03
CA THR A 78 -17.56 34.91 -13.85
C THR A 78 -16.49 34.39 -14.81
N ALA A 79 -16.05 35.22 -15.76
CA ALA A 79 -14.92 34.87 -16.64
C ALA A 79 -13.64 34.56 -15.84
N VAL A 80 -13.37 35.29 -14.76
CA VAL A 80 -12.22 35.07 -13.87
C VAL A 80 -12.33 33.74 -13.14
N GLY A 81 -13.53 33.41 -12.63
CA GLY A 81 -13.81 32.13 -11.97
C GLY A 81 -13.63 30.94 -12.91
N ARG A 82 -14.16 31.02 -14.14
CA ARG A 82 -13.97 29.98 -15.16
C ARG A 82 -12.52 29.82 -15.59
N ALA A 83 -11.78 30.92 -15.76
CA ALA A 83 -10.36 30.85 -16.08
C ALA A 83 -9.56 30.16 -14.96
N ARG A 84 -9.89 30.44 -13.69
CA ARG A 84 -9.29 29.78 -12.53
C ARG A 84 -9.60 28.28 -12.49
N ASP A 85 -10.83 27.88 -12.81
CA ASP A 85 -11.22 26.46 -12.87
C ASP A 85 -10.52 25.71 -14.00
N GLN A 86 -10.36 26.36 -15.16
CA GLN A 86 -9.56 25.82 -16.26
C GLN A 86 -8.09 25.62 -15.86
N GLU A 87 -7.51 26.59 -15.14
CA GLU A 87 -6.15 26.47 -14.61
C GLU A 87 -6.03 25.32 -13.59
N ARG A 88 -7.04 25.16 -12.70
CA ARG A 88 -7.10 24.04 -11.76
C ARG A 88 -7.08 22.69 -12.48
N SER A 89 -7.86 22.57 -13.56
CA SER A 89 -7.90 21.37 -14.37
C SER A 89 -6.55 21.07 -15.03
N ARG A 90 -5.87 22.09 -15.57
CA ARG A 90 -4.52 21.96 -16.14
C ARG A 90 -3.51 21.47 -15.11
N VAL A 91 -3.46 22.09 -13.94
CA VAL A 91 -2.55 21.70 -12.86
C VAL A 91 -2.80 20.26 -12.42
N ARG A 92 -4.08 19.84 -12.27
CA ARG A 92 -4.42 18.46 -11.91
C ARG A 92 -3.94 17.46 -12.97
N ILE A 93 -4.12 17.78 -14.25
CA ILE A 93 -3.66 16.93 -15.37
C ILE A 93 -2.14 16.77 -15.32
N GLU A 94 -1.38 17.87 -15.23
CA GLU A 94 0.09 17.85 -15.17
C GLU A 94 0.61 17.07 -13.95
N LEU A 95 0.01 17.28 -12.76
CA LEU A 95 0.37 16.51 -11.56
C LEU A 95 0.12 15.01 -11.75
N THR A 96 -0.98 14.64 -12.39
CA THR A 96 -1.30 13.24 -12.69
C THR A 96 -0.28 12.65 -13.66
N HIS A 97 0.04 13.34 -14.75
CA HIS A 97 1.07 12.90 -15.70
C HIS A 97 2.44 12.70 -15.03
N LEU A 98 2.86 13.65 -14.19
CA LEU A 98 4.12 13.55 -13.46
C LEU A 98 4.11 12.38 -12.45
N ALA A 99 3.00 12.17 -11.73
CA ALA A 99 2.87 11.08 -10.79
C ALA A 99 2.94 9.71 -11.50
N VAL A 100 2.18 9.53 -12.58
CA VAL A 100 2.18 8.30 -13.39
C VAL A 100 3.56 8.05 -14.00
N ALA A 101 4.23 9.07 -14.54
CA ALA A 101 5.57 8.94 -15.09
C ALA A 101 6.59 8.44 -14.05
N LYS A 102 6.50 8.95 -12.82
CA LYS A 102 7.36 8.55 -11.69
C LYS A 102 7.03 7.15 -11.15
N LEU A 103 5.77 6.73 -11.21
CA LEU A 103 5.32 5.41 -10.76
C LEU A 103 5.48 4.32 -11.83
N SER A 104 5.77 4.70 -13.08
CA SER A 104 5.96 3.75 -14.18
C SER A 104 7.00 2.67 -13.83
N PRO A 105 6.80 1.41 -14.24
CA PRO A 105 7.70 0.29 -13.93
C PRO A 105 9.17 0.52 -14.27
N LYS A 106 9.44 1.38 -15.27
CA LYS A 106 10.80 1.82 -15.63
C LYS A 106 11.53 2.51 -14.47
N HIS A 107 10.80 3.17 -13.57
CA HIS A 107 11.30 3.77 -12.33
C HIS A 107 11.15 2.83 -11.12
N ALA A 108 10.14 1.96 -11.11
CA ALA A 108 9.96 0.97 -10.03
C ALA A 108 11.07 -0.10 -10.01
N ALA A 109 11.64 -0.45 -11.17
CA ALA A 109 12.79 -1.34 -11.28
C ALA A 109 14.06 -0.76 -10.60
N ALA A 110 14.16 0.56 -10.43
CA ALA A 110 15.25 1.18 -9.68
C ALA A 110 15.07 1.07 -8.15
N LEU A 111 13.86 0.74 -7.68
CA LEU A 111 13.50 0.61 -6.26
C LEU A 111 13.40 -0.86 -5.79
N HIS A 112 13.67 -1.83 -6.67
CA HIS A 112 13.70 -3.27 -6.40
C HIS A 112 15.14 -3.74 -6.69
N VAL A 113 15.99 -4.36 -5.84
CA VAL A 113 15.93 -5.44 -4.82
C VAL A 113 17.36 -5.41 -4.12
N PRO A 114 17.67 -5.93 -2.89
CA PRO A 114 17.11 -7.15 -2.34
C PRO A 114 16.70 -7.23 -0.86
N ALA A 115 15.72 -8.12 -0.68
CA ALA A 115 15.64 -9.17 0.33
C ALA A 115 15.97 -8.83 1.78
N ARG A 116 14.93 -8.92 2.60
CA ARG A 116 14.94 -9.56 3.93
C ARG A 116 16.19 -9.25 4.74
N GLN A 117 16.21 -8.08 5.37
CA GLN A 117 17.02 -7.88 6.56
C GLN A 117 16.58 -8.91 7.61
N ARG A 118 17.29 -10.05 7.66
CA ARG A 118 17.36 -10.86 8.87
C ARG A 118 17.87 -9.91 9.95
N GLN A 119 16.97 -9.45 10.81
CA GLN A 119 17.35 -8.82 12.05
C GLN A 119 18.20 -9.83 12.82
N VAL A 120 19.52 -9.65 12.77
CA VAL A 120 20.43 -10.28 13.72
C VAL A 120 20.08 -9.64 15.06
N VAL A 121 19.41 -10.39 15.91
CA VAL A 121 19.19 -10.05 17.32
C VAL A 121 20.58 -9.83 17.94
N ARG A 122 20.94 -8.56 18.14
CA ARG A 122 22.08 -8.20 18.99
C ARG A 122 21.65 -8.40 20.44
N PRO A 123 22.43 -9.13 21.28
CA PRO A 123 22.14 -9.21 22.69
C PRO A 123 22.28 -7.81 23.31
N ARG A 124 21.22 -7.41 24.01
CA ARG A 124 21.08 -6.15 24.74
C ARG A 124 22.09 -6.09 25.87
N ALA A 125 23.16 -5.30 25.70
CA ALA A 125 23.99 -4.88 26.82
C ALA A 125 23.17 -3.91 27.69
N ALA A 126 22.93 -4.30 28.94
CA ALA A 126 22.30 -3.46 29.94
C ALA A 126 23.20 -2.25 30.22
N ASN A 127 22.70 -1.04 29.93
CA ASN A 127 23.28 0.17 30.48
C ASN A 127 22.20 0.90 31.28
N THR A 128 22.27 0.71 32.58
CA THR A 128 21.44 1.35 33.59
C THR A 128 21.98 2.76 33.81
N GLY A 129 21.46 3.73 33.07
CA GLY A 129 21.83 5.15 33.17
C GLY A 129 20.60 6.01 33.45
N ARG A 130 20.42 6.36 34.73
CA ARG A 130 19.40 7.24 35.32
C ARG A 130 18.91 8.37 34.40
N ASN A 131 17.62 8.35 34.07
CA ASN A 131 16.92 9.48 33.48
C ASN A 131 16.53 10.45 34.61
N ARG A 132 17.25 11.57 34.74
CA ARG A 132 16.91 12.65 35.67
C ARG A 132 15.92 13.54 34.94
N VAL A 133 14.65 13.45 35.32
CA VAL A 133 13.58 14.34 34.85
C VAL A 133 13.90 15.74 35.38
N ASP A 134 13.89 16.72 34.48
CA ASP A 134 14.12 18.13 34.81
C ASP A 134 12.81 18.76 35.30
N ASP A 135 12.78 19.22 36.56
CA ASP A 135 11.61 19.76 37.27
C ASP A 135 11.07 21.07 36.67
N ALA A 136 11.67 21.60 35.59
CA ALA A 136 11.21 22.81 34.92
C ALA A 136 10.02 22.60 33.96
N GLN A 137 9.55 21.37 33.73
CA GLN A 137 8.48 21.09 32.75
C GLN A 137 7.04 21.14 33.30
N LEU A 138 6.83 21.51 34.57
CA LEU A 138 5.50 21.48 35.21
C LEU A 138 4.79 22.84 35.36
N ALA A 139 5.24 23.89 34.67
CA ALA A 139 4.62 25.21 34.76
C ALA A 139 3.96 25.67 33.46
N PHE A 140 2.95 24.94 32.98
CA PHE A 140 1.94 25.50 32.06
C PHE A 140 0.59 24.81 32.27
N PHE A 141 -0.19 25.34 33.22
CA PHE A 141 -1.66 25.24 33.26
C PHE A 141 -2.21 26.61 33.62
#